data_AF-A0A6I1ZMZ1-F1
#
_entry.id   AF-A0A6I1ZMZ1-F1
#
_cell.length_a   1.000
_cell.length_b   1.000
_cell.length_c   1.000
_cell.angle_alpha   90.00
_cell.angle_beta   90.00
_cell.angle_gamma   90.00
#
_symmetry.space_group_name_H-M   'P 1'
#
loop_
_entity.id
_entity.type
_entity.pdbx_description
1 polymer ?
#
loop_
_entity_poly.entity_id
_entity_poly.type
_entity_poly.pdbx_seq_one_letter_code
_entity_poly.pdbx_strand_id
1 'polypeptide(L)'
;NMVTGVSSGFEKQLEIVGVGYRAEKAGEKLVIRVGYSHLVEVEPLPGITLSVEGNTRIKVSGINKEAVGEMAARIRRIRPPDAYKGKGIRYAGEKVHLKPGKAGKVVGKK
;
A
#
# COMPACT_ATOMS: atom_id res chain seq x y z
N ASN A 1 22.72 9.21 -4.84
CA ASN A 1 21.54 8.33 -4.82
C ASN A 1 21.71 7.02 -5.58
N MET A 2 22.31 7.00 -6.78
CA MET A 2 22.45 5.75 -7.54
C MET A 2 23.50 4.79 -6.92
N VAL A 3 24.66 5.30 -6.49
CA VAL A 3 25.75 4.50 -5.87
C VAL A 3 25.30 3.77 -4.58
N THR A 4 24.53 4.43 -3.72
CA THR A 4 23.96 3.82 -2.50
C THR A 4 22.87 2.78 -2.80
N GLY A 5 22.14 2.95 -3.91
CA GLY A 5 21.04 2.06 -4.30
C GLY A 5 21.51 0.67 -4.73
N VAL A 6 22.68 0.57 -5.36
CA VAL A 6 23.25 -0.71 -5.80
C VAL A 6 23.78 -1.52 -4.61
N SER A 7 24.26 -0.85 -3.56
CA SER A 7 24.83 -1.51 -2.38
C SER A 7 23.79 -1.90 -1.34
N SER A 8 22.80 -1.04 -1.07
CA SER A 8 21.84 -1.26 0.02
C SER A 8 20.42 -1.59 -0.45
N GLY A 9 20.10 -1.33 -1.73
CA GLY A 9 18.73 -1.38 -2.24
C GLY A 9 17.86 -0.25 -1.67
N PHE A 10 16.70 -0.04 -2.30
CA PHE A 10 15.66 0.84 -1.79
C PHE A 10 14.41 0.05 -1.46
N GLU A 11 13.76 0.45 -0.37
CA GLU A 11 12.52 -0.14 0.10
C GLU A 11 11.51 0.95 0.44
N LYS A 12 10.25 0.71 0.08
CA LYS A 12 9.10 1.46 0.58
C LYS A 12 8.06 0.49 1.12
N GLN A 13 7.57 0.80 2.32
CA GLN A 13 6.51 0.05 2.96
C GLN A 13 5.19 0.82 2.86
N LEU A 14 4.14 0.08 2.48
CA LEU A 14 2.77 0.54 2.38
C LEU A 14 1.91 -0.28 3.34
N GLU A 15 0.93 0.37 3.95
CA GLU A 15 -0.02 -0.24 4.87
C GLU A 15 -1.44 -0.07 4.33
N ILE A 16 -2.18 -1.17 4.34
CA ILE A 16 -3.58 -1.24 3.94
C ILE A 16 -4.44 -1.16 5.19
N VAL A 17 -5.32 -0.17 5.23
CA VAL A 17 -6.23 0.03 6.35
C VAL A 17 -7.67 -0.03 5.86
N GLY A 18 -8.42 -0.99 6.37
CA GLY A 18 -9.81 -1.19 6.00
C GLY A 18 -10.30 -2.56 6.42
N VAL A 19 -11.60 -2.66 6.66
CA VAL A 19 -12.24 -3.95 7.00
C VAL A 19 -12.40 -4.74 5.70
N GLY A 20 -11.86 -5.96 5.67
CA GLY A 20 -11.89 -6.83 4.49
C GLY A 20 -10.91 -6.44 3.38
N TYR A 21 -10.04 -5.45 3.63
CA TYR A 21 -9.01 -5.07 2.67
C TYR A 21 -7.78 -5.95 2.85
N ARG A 22 -7.26 -6.50 1.75
CA ARG A 22 -6.08 -7.36 1.76
C ARG A 22 -5.33 -7.29 0.43
N ALA A 23 -4.03 -7.53 0.49
CA ALA A 23 -3.22 -7.81 -0.67
C ALA A 23 -2.74 -9.26 -0.64
N GLU A 24 -2.62 -9.85 -1.82
CA GLU A 24 -2.15 -11.21 -2.05
C GLU A 24 -1.12 -11.17 -3.18
N LYS A 25 -0.02 -11.89 -3.02
CA LYS A 25 0.97 -12.04 -4.09
C LYS A 25 0.56 -13.22 -4.97
N ALA A 26 0.31 -12.97 -6.25
CA ALA A 26 -0.02 -13.97 -7.25
C ALA A 26 1.14 -14.08 -8.25
N GLY A 27 2.10 -14.96 -7.95
CA GLY A 27 3.35 -15.04 -8.71
C GLY A 27 4.16 -13.76 -8.58
N GLU A 28 4.39 -13.06 -9.69
CA GLU A 28 5.04 -11.74 -9.71
C GLU A 28 4.04 -10.58 -9.52
N LYS A 29 2.77 -10.81 -9.80
CA LYS A 29 1.72 -9.80 -9.70
C LYS A 29 1.23 -9.65 -8.27
N LEU A 30 0.72 -8.46 -7.95
CA LEU A 30 0.09 -8.16 -6.67
C LEU A 30 -1.41 -7.99 -6.89
N VAL A 31 -2.21 -8.84 -6.24
CA VAL A 31 -3.67 -8.80 -6.28
C VAL A 31 -4.16 -8.05 -5.04
N ILE A 32 -4.90 -6.97 -5.24
CA ILE A 32 -5.40 -6.10 -4.19
C ILE A 32 -6.93 -6.18 -4.12
N ARG A 33 -7.44 -6.45 -2.92
CA ARG A 33 -8.86 -6.42 -2.59
C ARG A 33 -9.11 -5.22 -1.68
N VAL A 34 -9.66 -4.14 -2.22
CA VAL A 34 -9.92 -2.87 -1.50
C VAL A 34 -11.38 -2.42 -1.61
N GLY A 35 -12.30 -3.38 -1.70
CA GLY A 35 -13.74 -3.12 -1.77
C GLY A 35 -14.27 -2.71 -3.14
N TYR A 36 -13.49 -2.92 -4.21
CA TYR A 36 -14.00 -2.94 -5.58
C TYR A 36 -14.64 -4.30 -5.89
N SER A 37 -15.58 -4.33 -6.84
CA SER A 37 -16.27 -5.56 -7.23
C SER A 37 -15.36 -6.56 -7.95
N HIS A 38 -14.34 -6.08 -8.65
CA HIS A 38 -13.32 -6.90 -9.31
C HIS A 38 -11.98 -6.79 -8.57
N LEU A 39 -11.13 -7.80 -8.77
CA LEU A 39 -9.77 -7.83 -8.23
C LEU A 39 -8.91 -6.81 -8.98
N VAL A 40 -8.12 -6.02 -8.24
CA VAL A 40 -7.16 -5.10 -8.85
C VAL A 40 -5.81 -5.78 -8.91
N GLU A 41 -5.36 -6.10 -10.10
CA GLU A 41 -4.03 -6.66 -10.33
C GLU A 41 -3.03 -5.54 -10.61
N VAL A 42 -1.88 -5.60 -9.95
CA VAL A 42 -0.76 -4.68 -10.15
C VAL A 42 0.44 -5.48 -10.60
N GLU A 43 0.92 -5.19 -11.81
CA GLU A 43 2.14 -5.77 -12.34
C GLU A 43 3.37 -4.98 -11.86
N PRO A 44 4.43 -5.66 -11.41
CA PRO A 44 5.67 -4.99 -11.03
C PRO A 44 6.33 -4.33 -12.25
N LEU A 45 6.90 -3.15 -12.04
CA LEU A 45 7.78 -2.51 -13.02
C LEU A 45 9.12 -3.27 -13.06
N PRO A 46 9.87 -3.19 -14.18
CA PRO A 46 11.12 -3.91 -14.32
C PRO A 46 12.11 -3.55 -13.21
N GLY A 47 12.72 -4.57 -12.59
CA GLY A 47 13.70 -4.39 -11.50
C GLY A 47 13.09 -4.04 -10.14
N ILE A 48 11.78 -4.21 -9.96
CA ILE A 48 11.09 -4.04 -8.68
C ILE A 48 10.53 -5.38 -8.20
N THR A 49 10.73 -5.69 -6.94
CA THR A 49 10.11 -6.84 -6.26
C THR A 49 8.99 -6.36 -5.35
N LEU A 50 7.84 -7.02 -5.45
CA LEU A 50 6.71 -6.83 -4.56
C LEU A 50 6.63 -8.01 -3.58
N SER A 51 6.51 -7.71 -2.30
CA SER A 51 6.24 -8.68 -1.25
C SER A 51 5.09 -8.21 -0.37
N VAL A 52 4.40 -9.17 0.23
CA VAL A 52 3.26 -8.93 1.12
C VAL A 52 3.56 -9.60 2.46
N GLU A 53 3.39 -8.86 3.54
CA GLU A 53 3.56 -9.34 4.91
C GLU A 53 2.22 -9.24 5.65
N GLY A 54 1.72 -10.37 6.16
CA GLY A 54 0.48 -10.42 6.96
C GLY A 54 -0.79 -9.92 6.24
N ASN A 55 -0.78 -9.88 4.91
CA ASN A 55 -1.89 -9.46 4.02
C ASN A 55 -2.27 -7.97 4.06
N THR A 56 -1.77 -7.21 5.03
CA THR A 56 -2.09 -5.79 5.23
C THR A 56 -0.89 -4.88 4.95
N ARG A 57 0.33 -5.43 4.88
CA ARG A 57 1.54 -4.67 4.57
C ARG A 57 2.09 -5.09 3.21
N ILE A 58 2.36 -4.11 2.36
CA ILE A 58 3.00 -4.31 1.05
C ILE A 58 4.38 -3.68 1.13
N LYS A 59 5.40 -4.44 0.75
CA LYS A 59 6.79 -4.00 0.67
C LYS A 59 7.21 -3.96 -0.79
N VAL A 60 7.68 -2.80 -1.21
CA VAL A 60 8.18 -2.52 -2.57
C VAL A 60 9.68 -2.35 -2.47
N SER A 61 10.45 -3.27 -3.03
CA SER A 61 11.91 -3.23 -3.04
C SER A 61 12.49 -3.15 -4.45
N GLY A 62 13.63 -2.49 -4.62
CA GLY A 62 14.29 -2.40 -5.92
C GLY A 62 15.60 -1.60 -5.87
N ILE A 63 16.30 -1.55 -7.00
CA ILE A 63 17.62 -0.90 -7.12
C ILE A 63 17.48 0.59 -7.40
N ASN A 64 16.42 1.01 -8.11
CA ASN A 64 16.18 2.40 -8.47
C ASN A 64 15.12 3.04 -7.55
N LYS A 65 15.52 4.12 -6.85
CA LYS A 65 14.66 4.89 -5.95
C LYS A 65 13.44 5.50 -6.64
N GLU A 66 13.59 5.94 -7.89
CA GLU A 66 12.51 6.54 -8.67
C GLU A 66 11.46 5.50 -9.03
N ALA A 67 11.89 4.36 -9.57
CA ALA A 67 11.01 3.25 -9.92
C ALA A 67 10.27 2.70 -8.70
N VAL A 68 10.98 2.49 -7.57
CA VAL A 68 10.37 2.08 -6.29
C VAL A 68 9.36 3.12 -5.79
N GLY A 69 9.69 4.40 -5.93
CA GLY A 69 8.80 5.50 -5.57
C GLY A 69 7.54 5.55 -6.44
N GLU A 70 7.70 5.39 -7.75
CA GLU A 70 6.61 5.38 -8.72
C GLU A 70 5.69 4.19 -8.49
N MET A 71 6.24 2.99 -8.31
CA MET A 71 5.45 1.79 -8.02
C MET A 71 4.64 1.96 -6.74
N ALA A 72 5.28 2.43 -5.66
CA ALA A 72 4.58 2.65 -4.40
C ALA A 72 3.48 3.73 -4.54
N ALA A 73 3.71 4.77 -5.36
CA ALA A 73 2.70 5.78 -5.66
C ALA A 73 1.54 5.23 -6.51
N ARG A 74 1.80 4.38 -7.50
CA ARG A 74 0.78 3.69 -8.31
C ARG A 74 -0.13 2.85 -7.41
N ILE A 75 0.44 2.06 -6.50
CA ILE A 75 -0.32 1.25 -5.55
C ILE A 75 -1.19 2.14 -4.64
N ARG A 76 -0.63 3.24 -4.10
CA ARG A 76 -1.38 4.19 -3.26
C ARG A 76 -2.55 4.86 -4.00
N ARG A 77 -2.42 5.15 -5.30
CA ARG A 77 -3.46 5.79 -6.11
C ARG A 77 -4.71 4.92 -6.30
N ILE A 78 -4.60 3.59 -6.21
CA ILE A 78 -5.73 2.66 -6.37
C ILE A 78 -6.83 2.95 -5.33
N ARG A 79 -6.42 3.20 -4.09
CA ARG A 79 -7.31 3.57 -3.00
C ARG A 79 -6.58 4.50 -2.02
N PRO A 80 -6.57 5.82 -2.26
CA PRO A 80 -5.95 6.76 -1.34
C PRO A 80 -6.67 6.74 0.02
N PRO A 81 -5.98 7.16 1.10
CA PRO A 81 -6.58 7.20 2.42
C PRO A 81 -7.71 8.22 2.47
N ASP A 82 -8.87 7.79 2.96
CA ASP A 82 -10.04 8.64 3.17
C ASP A 82 -9.80 9.66 4.31
N ALA A 83 -10.24 10.91 4.08
CA ALA A 83 -10.18 12.02 5.03
C ALA A 83 -11.05 11.84 6.29
N TYR A 84 -11.94 10.85 6.37
CA TYR A 84 -12.78 10.62 7.55
C TYR A 84 -12.36 9.42 8.39
N LYS A 85 -12.21 8.25 7.76
CA LYS A 85 -11.91 6.99 8.47
C LYS A 85 -10.48 6.50 8.26
N GLY A 86 -9.67 7.20 7.45
CA GLY A 86 -8.32 6.77 7.11
C GLY A 86 -8.26 5.43 6.38
N LYS A 87 -9.38 4.98 5.81
CA LYS A 87 -9.46 3.72 5.05
C LYS A 87 -8.79 3.92 3.70
N GLY A 88 -7.96 2.97 3.29
CA GLY A 88 -7.20 3.01 2.05
C GLY A 88 -5.78 2.51 2.24
N ILE A 89 -4.94 2.79 1.25
CA ILE A 89 -3.53 2.43 1.23
C ILE A 89 -2.73 3.69 1.55
N ARG A 90 -1.85 3.61 2.54
CA ARG A 90 -0.96 4.70 2.96
C ARG A 90 0.48 4.22 3.07
N TYR A 91 1.42 5.15 3.17
CA TYR A 91 2.79 4.76 3.54
C TYR A 91 2.85 4.35 5.02
N ALA A 92 3.76 3.43 5.34
CA ALA A 92 4.00 3.05 6.73
C ALA A 92 4.39 4.29 7.56
N GLY A 93 3.66 4.53 8.64
CA GLY A 93 3.86 5.71 9.51
C GLY A 93 3.31 7.04 8.97
N GLU A 94 2.57 7.05 7.86
CA GLU A 94 1.94 8.28 7.33
C GLU A 94 0.83 8.80 8.25
N LYS A 95 0.98 10.04 8.73
CA LYS A 95 -0.05 10.72 9.53
C LYS A 95 -1.15 11.27 8.62
N VAL A 96 -2.28 10.58 8.57
CA VAL A 96 -3.48 11.00 7.83
C VAL A 96 -4.29 11.99 8.67
N HIS A 97 -4.54 13.18 8.14
CA HIS A 97 -5.41 14.17 8.78
C HIS A 97 -6.87 13.73 8.62
N LEU A 98 -7.53 13.44 9.75
CA LEU A 98 -8.92 13.03 9.77
C LEU A 98 -9.81 14.22 10.11
N LYS A 99 -10.81 14.48 9.27
CA LYS A 99 -11.87 15.44 9.56
C LYS A 99 -12.81 14.84 10.61
N PRO A 100 -13.31 15.64 11.56
CA PRO A 100 -14.33 15.18 12.49
C PRO A 100 -15.61 14.88 11.70
N GLY A 101 -15.86 13.59 11.45
CA GLY A 101 -17.13 13.13 10.91
C GLY A 101 -18.20 13.06 12.00
N LYS A 102 -19.41 12.63 11.63
CA LYS A 102 -20.43 12.24 12.61
C LYS A 102 -19.86 11.07 13.42
N ALA A 103 -19.42 11.33 14.65
CA ALA A 103 -18.94 10.32 15.61
C ALA A 103 -20.09 9.44 16.13
N GLY A 104 -20.92 8.93 15.23
CA GLY A 104 -22.17 8.23 15.52
C GLY A 104 -22.33 7.02 14.61
N LYS A 105 -21.49 6.00 14.80
CA LYS A 105 -21.88 4.58 14.74
C LYS A 105 -20.66 3.70 15.04
N VAL A 106 -20.64 3.20 16.28
CA VAL A 106 -20.25 1.84 16.70
C VAL A 106 -19.11 1.16 15.93
N VAL A 107 -17.94 1.10 16.56
CA VAL A 107 -17.20 -0.17 16.62
C VAL A 107 -17.31 -0.59 18.08
N GLY A 108 -18.18 -1.56 18.34
CA GLY A 108 -18.29 -2.17 19.66
C GLY A 108 -16.93 -2.70 20.08
N LYS A 109 -16.42 -2.17 21.20
CA LYS A 109 -15.56 -2.96 22.07
C LYS A 109 -16.45 -4.07 22.62
N LYS A 110 -16.14 -5.31 22.27
CA LYS A 110 -16.39 -6.47 23.10
C LYS A 110 -15.11 -7.28 23.13
#